data_AF-A0AA97GU03-F1
#
_entry.id   AF-A0AA97GU03-F1
#
_cell.length_a   1.000
_cell.length_b   1.000
_cell.length_c   1.000
_cell.angle_alpha   90.00
_cell.angle_beta   90.00
_cell.angle_gamma   90.00
#
_symmetry.space_group_name_H-M   'P 1'
#
loop_
_entity.id
_entity.type
_entity.pdbx_description
1 polymer ?
#
loop_
_entity_poly.entity_id
_entity_poly.type
_entity_poly.pdbx_seq_one_letter_code
_entity_poly.pdbx_strand_id
1 'polypeptide(L)'
;MRGRDYDPGGCERLLARMLWESPKLTGAACTRDPRLFDSRDPDESVDAAADRHEQAVALCWQCPALTACREYADSLSSYRRVDGVIAARAPARMQTAGRPRKKAS
;
A
#
# COMPACT_ATOMS: atom_id res chain seq x y z
N MET A 1 -20.98 0.94 -34.74
CA MET A 1 -20.24 0.54 -33.53
C MET A 1 -20.14 -0.98 -33.54
N ARG A 2 -18.98 -1.57 -33.86
CA ARG A 2 -18.81 -3.03 -33.84
C ARG A 2 -18.61 -3.46 -32.39
N GLY A 3 -19.44 -4.38 -31.91
CA GLY A 3 -19.24 -5.04 -30.63
C GLY A 3 -17.89 -5.76 -30.66
N ARG A 4 -17.08 -5.55 -29.62
CA ARG A 4 -15.91 -6.38 -29.39
C ARG A 4 -16.44 -7.80 -29.15
N ASP A 5 -16.12 -8.74 -30.05
CA ASP A 5 -16.41 -10.14 -29.81
C ASP A 5 -15.71 -10.56 -28.51
N TYR A 6 -16.49 -11.03 -27.54
CA TYR A 6 -15.99 -11.49 -26.25
C TYR A 6 -15.30 -12.85 -26.46
N ASP A 7 -13.97 -12.88 -26.25
CA ASP A 7 -13.17 -14.11 -26.25
C ASP A 7 -12.97 -14.60 -24.80
N PRO A 8 -13.82 -15.52 -24.29
CA PRO A 8 -13.70 -16.04 -22.93
C PRO A 8 -12.36 -16.73 -22.69
N GLY A 9 -11.81 -17.43 -23.69
CA GLY A 9 -10.51 -18.11 -23.57
C GLY A 9 -9.35 -17.12 -23.48
N GLY A 10 -9.45 -16.00 -24.21
CA GLY A 10 -8.52 -14.87 -24.09
C GLY A 10 -8.54 -14.23 -22.72
N CYS A 11 -9.75 -13.99 -22.18
CA CYS A 11 -9.92 -13.47 -20.82
C CYS A 11 -9.33 -14.41 -19.77
N GLU A 12 -9.60 -15.71 -19.85
CA GLU A 12 -9.09 -16.70 -18.90
C GLU A 12 -7.56 -16.74 -18.89
N ARG A 13 -6.92 -16.79 -20.06
CA ARG A 13 -5.44 -16.77 -20.18
C ARG A 13 -4.84 -15.51 -19.56
N LEU A 14 -5.46 -14.36 -19.79
CA LEU A 14 -5.00 -13.09 -19.20
C LEU A 14 -5.11 -13.12 -17.67
N LEU A 15 -6.26 -13.56 -17.13
CA LEU A 15 -6.49 -13.65 -15.70
C LEU A 15 -5.52 -14.62 -15.03
N ALA A 16 -5.31 -15.80 -15.62
CA ALA A 16 -4.34 -16.78 -15.12
C ALA A 16 -2.93 -16.20 -15.05
N ARG A 17 -2.51 -15.47 -16.10
CA ARG A 17 -1.20 -14.80 -16.13
C ARG A 17 -1.09 -13.72 -15.05
N MET A 18 -2.10 -12.88 -14.89
CA MET A 18 -2.13 -11.84 -13.83
C MET A 18 -2.02 -12.45 -12.43
N LEU A 19 -2.74 -13.55 -12.17
CA LEU A 19 -2.70 -14.24 -10.87
C LEU A 19 -1.33 -14.89 -10.62
N TRP A 20 -0.70 -15.44 -11.67
CA TRP A 20 0.61 -16.09 -11.56
C TRP A 20 1.76 -15.10 -11.33
N GLU A 21 1.70 -13.94 -12.00
CA GLU A 21 2.72 -12.88 -11.89
C GLU A 21 2.55 -12.03 -10.61
N SER A 22 1.43 -12.17 -9.89
CA SER A 22 1.18 -11.43 -8.65
C SER A 22 1.92 -12.03 -7.45
N PRO A 23 2.51 -11.21 -6.55
CA PRO A 23 3.18 -11.70 -5.36
C PRO A 23 2.20 -12.45 -4.44
N LYS A 24 2.61 -13.61 -3.94
CA LYS A 24 1.82 -14.37 -2.95
C LYS A 24 2.01 -13.78 -1.56
N LEU A 25 1.14 -12.85 -1.20
CA LEU A 25 1.12 -12.20 0.12
C LEU A 25 0.30 -13.00 1.14
N THR A 26 0.53 -14.32 1.20
CA THR A 26 -0.20 -15.21 2.12
C THR A 26 0.04 -14.79 3.56
N GLY A 27 -1.04 -14.60 4.33
CA GLY A 27 -0.96 -14.18 5.73
C GLY A 27 -0.60 -12.71 5.95
N ALA A 28 -0.70 -11.86 4.92
CA ALA A 28 -0.39 -10.45 5.07
C ALA A 28 -1.30 -9.75 6.11
N ALA A 29 -0.67 -9.10 7.09
CA ALA A 29 -1.37 -8.44 8.19
C ALA A 29 -2.34 -7.34 7.72
N CYS A 30 -2.04 -6.69 6.59
CA CYS A 30 -2.88 -5.65 6.00
C CYS A 30 -4.28 -6.14 5.56
N THR A 31 -4.48 -7.44 5.40
CA THR A 31 -5.80 -8.00 5.04
C THR A 31 -6.81 -7.95 6.20
N ARG A 32 -6.34 -7.80 7.44
CA ARG A 32 -7.21 -7.73 8.63
C ARG A 32 -7.87 -6.37 8.79
N ASP A 33 -7.12 -5.31 8.48
CA ASP A 33 -7.62 -3.94 8.48
C ASP A 33 -6.95 -3.14 7.35
N PRO A 34 -7.51 -3.19 6.12
CA PRO A 34 -6.94 -2.51 4.96
C PRO A 34 -6.92 -0.99 5.09
N ARG A 35 -7.91 -0.41 5.79
CA ARG A 35 -8.08 1.05 5.92
C ARG A 35 -6.92 1.71 6.67
N LEU A 36 -6.23 0.95 7.52
CA LEU A 36 -5.04 1.44 8.20
C LEU A 36 -3.89 1.77 7.23
N PHE A 37 -3.84 1.10 6.08
CA PHE A 37 -2.78 1.22 5.08
C PHE A 37 -3.14 2.16 3.93
N ASP A 38 -4.42 2.51 3.78
CA ASP A 38 -4.91 3.36 2.71
C ASP A 38 -4.32 4.77 2.77
N SER A 39 -4.37 5.47 1.64
CA SER A 39 -4.02 6.88 1.56
C SER A 39 -4.87 7.74 2.52
N ARG A 40 -4.44 8.99 2.70
CA ARG A 40 -5.17 9.93 3.54
C ARG A 40 -6.51 10.28 2.90
N ASP A 41 -7.59 10.20 3.68
CA ASP A 41 -8.92 10.65 3.22
C ASP A 41 -8.98 12.18 3.08
N PRO A 42 -9.80 12.75 2.17
CA PRO A 42 -9.90 14.20 1.99
C PRO A 42 -10.27 14.96 3.26
N ASP A 43 -11.10 14.36 4.12
CA ASP A 43 -11.60 14.94 5.37
C ASP A 43 -10.73 14.58 6.59
N GLU A 44 -9.67 13.80 6.40
CA GLU A 44 -8.75 13.39 7.46
C GLU A 44 -7.63 14.42 7.65
N SER A 45 -7.36 14.77 8.91
CA SER A 45 -6.24 15.66 9.22
C SER A 45 -4.90 14.99 8.89
N VAL A 46 -3.89 15.80 8.58
CA VAL A 46 -2.54 15.29 8.30
C VAL A 46 -1.99 14.50 9.49
N ASP A 47 -2.22 15.01 10.71
CA ASP A 47 -1.75 14.37 11.95
C ASP A 47 -2.44 13.03 12.20
N ALA A 48 -3.78 12.96 12.04
CA ALA A 48 -4.52 11.71 12.21
C ALA A 48 -4.07 10.64 11.20
N ALA A 49 -3.84 11.07 9.96
CA ALA A 49 -3.33 10.18 8.92
C ALA A 49 -1.90 9.70 9.25
N ALA A 50 -1.05 10.58 9.79
CA ALA A 50 0.32 10.23 10.15
C ALA A 50 0.33 9.21 11.29
N ASP A 51 -0.46 9.44 12.34
CA ASP A 51 -0.64 8.51 13.46
C ASP A 51 -1.16 7.14 12.99
N ARG A 52 -2.11 7.14 12.05
CA ARG A 52 -2.65 5.93 11.42
C ARG A 52 -1.58 5.19 10.61
N HIS A 53 -0.80 5.90 9.81
CA HIS A 53 0.27 5.32 9.01
C HIS A 53 1.43 4.80 9.87
N GLU A 54 1.74 5.45 11.01
CA GLU A 54 2.71 4.94 11.98
C GLU A 54 2.27 3.59 12.56
N GLN A 55 0.99 3.45 12.90
CA GLN A 55 0.42 2.17 13.34
C GLN A 55 0.51 1.09 12.25
N ALA A 56 0.19 1.45 11.00
CA ALA A 56 0.33 0.54 9.86
C ALA A 56 1.79 0.08 9.65
N VAL A 57 2.75 0.99 9.76
CA VAL A 57 4.18 0.64 9.67
C VAL A 57 4.58 -0.31 10.79
N ALA A 58 4.13 -0.07 12.04
CA ALA A 58 4.40 -0.96 13.16
C ALA A 58 3.83 -2.38 12.94
N LEU A 59 2.65 -2.49 12.33
CA LEU A 59 2.07 -3.79 11.94
C LEU A 59 2.84 -4.45 10.79
N CYS A 60 3.33 -3.69 9.81
CA CYS A 60 4.14 -4.25 8.73
C CYS A 60 5.38 -4.98 9.26
N TRP A 61 6.02 -4.49 10.32
CA TRP A 61 7.21 -5.12 10.92
C TRP A 61 6.94 -6.50 11.53
N GLN A 62 5.68 -6.80 11.86
CA GLN A 62 5.24 -8.09 12.40
C GLN A 62 4.62 -8.98 11.32
N CYS A 63 4.55 -8.50 10.07
CA CYS A 63 3.87 -9.19 8.97
C CYS A 63 4.74 -10.34 8.42
N PRO A 64 4.22 -11.58 8.32
CA PRO A 64 4.96 -12.71 7.76
C PRO A 64 5.29 -12.52 6.28
N ALA A 65 4.51 -11.71 5.56
CA ALA A 65 4.70 -11.42 4.14
C ALA A 65 5.61 -10.20 3.88
N LEU A 66 6.26 -9.62 4.90
CA LEU A 66 7.01 -8.37 4.74
C LEU A 66 8.12 -8.45 3.68
N THR A 67 8.86 -9.56 3.64
CA THR A 67 9.94 -9.75 2.65
C THR A 67 9.41 -9.72 1.22
N ALA A 68 8.40 -10.54 0.91
CA ALA A 68 7.77 -10.56 -0.41
C ALA A 68 7.09 -9.20 -0.75
N CYS A 69 6.52 -8.53 0.25
CA CYS A 69 5.94 -7.20 0.08
C CYS A 69 7.00 -6.14 -0.30
N ARG A 70 8.22 -6.22 0.26
CA ARG A 70 9.35 -5.36 -0.10
C ARG A 70 9.82 -5.60 -1.52
N GLU A 71 10.03 -6.86 -1.89
CA GLU A 71 10.44 -7.22 -3.26
C GLU A 71 9.44 -6.70 -4.30
N TYR A 72 8.14 -6.87 -4.03
CA TYR A 72 7.10 -6.30 -4.86
C TYR A 72 7.18 -4.77 -4.91
N ALA A 73 7.24 -4.11 -3.76
CA ALA A 73 7.28 -2.64 -3.70
C ALA A 73 8.53 -2.07 -4.41
N ASP A 74 9.67 -2.74 -4.32
CA ASP A 74 10.93 -2.34 -4.97
C ASP A 74 10.89 -2.56 -6.50
N SER A 75 10.03 -3.46 -6.98
CA SER A 75 9.78 -3.66 -8.42
C SER A 75 8.88 -2.57 -9.04
N LEU A 76 8.16 -1.79 -8.23
CA LEU A 76 7.27 -0.74 -8.73
C LEU A 76 8.08 0.43 -9.28
N SER A 77 7.76 0.85 -10.50
CA SER A 77 8.37 2.06 -11.09
C SER A 77 8.01 3.31 -10.29
N SER A 78 8.85 4.35 -10.39
CA SER A 78 8.65 5.62 -9.67
C SER A 78 7.33 6.33 -9.97
N TYR A 79 6.68 6.03 -11.10
CA TYR A 79 5.35 6.50 -11.48
C TYR A 79 4.20 5.78 -10.76
N ARG A 80 4.46 4.64 -10.10
CA ARG A 80 3.49 3.85 -9.33
C ARG A 80 3.74 3.94 -7.82
N ARG A 81 4.23 5.08 -7.34
CA ARG A 81 4.38 5.30 -5.89
C ARG A 81 3.01 5.30 -5.24
N VAL A 82 2.83 4.35 -4.33
CA VAL A 82 1.65 4.22 -3.46
C VAL A 82 1.60 5.44 -2.54
N ASP A 83 0.41 6.00 -2.37
CA ASP A 83 0.10 7.17 -1.54
C ASP A 83 -0.46 6.79 -0.15
N GLY A 84 -0.42 5.50 0.18
CA GLY A 84 -0.59 4.91 1.51
C GLY A 84 0.66 4.14 1.96
N VAL A 85 0.50 3.24 2.93
CA VAL A 85 1.60 2.45 3.51
C VAL A 85 1.79 1.13 2.76
N ILE A 86 3.01 0.89 2.27
CA ILE A 86 3.40 -0.39 1.67
C ILE A 86 4.80 -0.77 2.14
N ALA A 87 5.04 -2.07 2.37
CA ALA A 87 6.37 -2.59 2.70
C ALA A 87 7.05 -1.92 3.91
N ALA A 88 6.27 -1.52 4.93
CA ALA A 88 6.69 -0.73 6.09
C ALA A 88 7.19 0.69 5.74
N ARG A 89 6.73 1.27 4.63
CA ARG A 89 7.11 2.62 4.17
C ARG A 89 5.85 3.46 4.00
N ALA A 90 5.78 4.58 4.73
CA ALA A 90 4.76 5.61 4.58
C ALA A 90 5.16 6.61 3.46
N PRO A 91 4.20 7.32 2.85
CA PRO A 91 4.48 8.27 1.77
C PRO A 91 5.34 9.45 2.27
N ALA A 92 6.40 9.78 1.51
CA ALA A 92 7.39 10.80 1.90
C ALA A 92 6.80 12.20 2.15
N ARG A 93 5.67 12.53 1.52
CA ARG A 93 4.98 13.83 1.62
C ARG A 93 4.15 13.97 2.91
N MET A 94 3.99 12.89 3.68
CA MET A 94 3.33 12.92 4.99
C MET A 94 4.31 13.01 6.16
N GLN A 95 5.61 12.90 5.88
CA GLN A 95 6.67 13.28 6.83
C GLN A 95 6.73 14.81 6.91
N THR A 96 5.64 15.42 7.35
CA THR A 96 5.60 16.85 7.62
C THR A 96 6.41 17.08 8.88
N ALA A 97 7.56 17.73 8.70
CA ALA A 97 8.41 18.35 9.69
C ALA A 97 7.81 18.40 11.11
N GLY A 98 8.40 17.64 12.03
CA GLY A 98 8.02 17.66 13.43
C GLY A 98 7.95 19.10 13.95
N ARG A 99 6.81 19.46 14.56
CA ARG A 99 6.66 20.69 15.32
C ARG A 99 7.81 20.76 16.36
N PRO A 100 8.62 21.83 16.40
CA PRO A 100 9.65 21.95 17.43
C PRO A 100 8.97 21.86 18.80
N ARG A 101 9.47 20.96 19.67
CA ARG A 101 9.00 20.88 21.05
C ARG A 101 9.19 22.26 21.69
N LYS A 102 8.09 22.87 22.15
CA LYS A 102 8.16 24.09 22.95
C LYS A 102 9.05 23.78 24.16
N LYS A 103 10.19 24.47 24.28
CA LYS A 103 11.04 24.31 25.47
C LYS A 103 10.19 24.67 26.69
N ALA A 104 10.14 23.75 27.66
CA ALA A 104 9.62 24.06 28.98
C ALA A 104 10.49 25.19 29.56
N SER A 105 9.81 26.19 30.12
CA SER A 105 10.40 27.41 30.68
C SER A 105 11.24 27.12 31.92
#